data_AF-A0A382QH17-F1
#
_entry.id   AF-A0A382QH17-F1
#
_cell.length_a   1.000
_cell.length_b   1.000
_cell.length_c   1.000
_cell.angle_alpha   90.00
_cell.angle_beta   90.00
_cell.angle_gamma   90.00
#
_symmetry.space_group_name_H-M   'P 1'
#
loop_
_entity.id
_entity.type
_entity.pdbx_description
1 polymer ?
#
loop_
_entity_poly.entity_id
_entity_poly.type
_entity_poly.pdbx_seq_one_letter_code
_entity_poly.pdbx_strand_id
1 'polypeptide(L)' 'MPDPQKNESQKKYIARCMTSEEAIKSFPDVEQRAAFCFSKWKSKGDARNSYMESVQEHLDSKAKNEETKE' A
#
# COMPACT_ATOMS: atom_id res chain seq x y z
N MET A 1 -8.03 -11.15 -1.52
CA MET A 1 -7.65 -10.84 -0.12
C MET A 1 -8.35 -9.56 0.29
N PRO A 2 -8.85 -9.42 1.54
CA PRO A 2 -9.62 -8.25 1.95
C PRO A 2 -8.76 -6.98 1.88
N ASP A 3 -9.36 -5.90 1.36
CA ASP A 3 -8.76 -4.58 1.37
C ASP A 3 -9.20 -3.80 2.62
N PRO A 4 -8.30 -2.97 3.18
CA PRO A 4 -8.61 -2.21 4.37
C PRO A 4 -9.62 -1.09 4.10
N GLN A 5 -10.71 -1.04 4.88
CA GLN A 5 -11.80 -0.09 4.65
C GLN A 5 -11.54 1.27 5.31
N LYS A 6 -12.00 2.38 4.72
CA LYS A 6 -11.72 3.76 5.16
C LYS A 6 -12.01 4.01 6.65
N ASN A 7 -13.12 3.47 7.18
CA ASN A 7 -13.57 3.66 8.57
C ASN A 7 -13.39 2.42 9.45
N GLU A 8 -12.55 1.48 9.05
CA GLU A 8 -12.26 0.28 9.84
C GLU A 8 -11.08 0.55 10.78
N SER A 9 -11.12 0.00 12.00
CA SER A 9 -9.96 0.03 12.89
C SER A 9 -8.92 -0.99 12.43
N GLN A 10 -7.63 -0.69 12.63
CA GLN A 10 -6.54 -1.62 12.33
C GLN A 10 -6.80 -3.03 12.87
N LYS A 11 -7.19 -3.15 14.15
CA LYS A 11 -7.46 -4.44 14.80
C LYS A 11 -8.54 -5.25 14.06
N LYS A 12 -9.62 -4.58 13.63
CA LYS A 12 -10.73 -5.21 12.90
C LYS A 12 -10.31 -5.69 11.52
N TYR A 13 -9.51 -4.90 10.80
CA TYR A 13 -8.93 -5.30 9.53
C TYR A 13 -7.98 -6.49 9.68
N ILE A 14 -7.05 -6.45 10.64
CA ILE A 14 -6.08 -7.53 10.87
C ILE A 14 -6.80 -8.84 11.19
N ALA A 15 -7.82 -8.80 12.05
CA ALA A 15 -8.64 -9.98 12.35
C ALA A 15 -9.26 -10.59 11.08
N ARG A 16 -9.88 -9.77 10.22
CA ARG A 16 -10.47 -10.24 8.96
C ARG A 16 -9.43 -10.75 7.96
N CYS A 17 -8.29 -10.07 7.87
CA CYS A 17 -7.20 -10.45 6.98
C CYS A 17 -6.60 -11.80 7.39
N MET A 18 -6.44 -12.04 8.68
CA MET A 18 -5.92 -13.32 9.19
C MET A 18 -6.89 -14.49 9.01
N THR A 19 -8.20 -14.26 9.05
CA THR A 19 -9.23 -15.30 8.87
C THR A 19 -9.70 -15.44 7.42
N SER A 20 -9.14 -14.66 6.49
CA SER A 20 -9.53 -14.70 5.09
C SER A 20 -8.99 -15.97 4.42
N GLU A 21 -9.86 -16.73 3.76
CA GLU A 21 -9.47 -17.95 3.03
C GLU A 21 -8.36 -17.69 2.01
N GLU A 22 -8.46 -16.58 1.26
CA GLU A 22 -7.43 -16.16 0.30
C GLU A 22 -6.08 -15.88 1.00
N ALA A 23 -6.08 -15.27 2.18
CA ALA A 23 -4.86 -15.03 2.95
C ALA A 23 -4.27 -16.31 3.52
N ILE A 24 -5.12 -17.23 3.94
CA ILE A 24 -4.72 -18.54 4.44
C ILE A 24 -4.10 -19.37 3.32
N LYS A 25 -4.67 -19.31 2.12
CA LYS A 25 -4.17 -20.04 0.95
C LYS A 25 -2.84 -19.48 0.43
N SER A 26 -2.68 -18.15 0.40
CA SER A 26 -1.44 -17.51 -0.06
C SER A 26 -0.32 -17.54 0.99
N PHE A 27 -0.66 -17.39 2.27
CA PHE A 27 0.28 -17.40 3.38
C PHE A 27 -0.21 -18.39 4.43
N PRO A 28 0.08 -19.70 4.30
CA PRO A 28 -0.38 -20.73 5.24
C PRO A 28 0.20 -20.51 6.64
N ASP A 29 1.45 -20.06 6.70
CA ASP A 29 2.16 -19.72 7.92
C ASP A 29 1.56 -18.48 8.61
N VAL A 30 1.40 -18.56 9.92
CA VAL A 30 0.74 -17.52 10.73
C VAL A 30 1.57 -16.25 10.80
N GLU A 31 2.90 -16.36 10.90
CA GLU A 31 3.80 -15.21 11.02
C GLU A 31 3.89 -14.45 9.69
N GLN A 32 4.02 -15.17 8.58
CA GLN A 32 4.02 -14.58 7.23
C GLN A 32 2.68 -13.89 6.91
N ARG A 33 1.56 -14.52 7.28
CA ARG A 33 0.22 -13.95 7.10
C ARG A 33 0.03 -12.70 7.95
N ALA A 34 0.49 -12.71 9.19
CA ALA A 34 0.47 -11.53 10.05
C ALA A 34 1.29 -10.39 9.41
N ALA A 35 2.54 -10.66 9.02
CA ALA A 35 3.42 -9.68 8.38
C ALA A 35 2.79 -9.06 7.13
N PHE A 36 2.18 -9.87 6.26
CA PHE A 36 1.44 -9.38 5.10
C PHE A 36 0.26 -8.48 5.51
N CYS A 37 -0.58 -8.93 6.44
CA CYS A 37 -1.74 -8.18 6.88
C CYS A 37 -1.35 -6.82 7.47
N PHE A 38 -0.30 -6.77 8.31
CA PHE A 38 0.21 -5.51 8.85
C PHE A 38 0.82 -4.62 7.77
N SER A 39 1.59 -5.19 6.85
CA SER A 39 2.19 -4.46 5.72
C SER A 39 1.11 -3.80 4.84
N LYS A 40 0.07 -4.56 4.48
CA LYS A 40 -1.05 -4.09 3.66
C LYS A 40 -1.91 -3.05 4.37
N TRP A 41 -2.05 -3.14 5.70
CA TRP A 41 -2.70 -2.09 6.49
C TRP A 41 -1.90 -0.78 6.45
N LYS A 42 -0.58 -0.87 6.64
CA LYS A 42 0.33 0.29 6.61
C LYS A 42 0.37 0.94 5.23
N SER A 43 0.42 0.12 4.17
CA SER A 43 0.45 0.60 2.79
C SER A 43 -0.84 1.31 2.35
N LYS A 44 -1.96 1.18 3.09
CA LYS A 44 -3.17 1.97 2.86
C LYS A 44 -2.92 3.48 2.92
N GLY A 45 -1.93 3.90 3.72
CA GLY A 45 -1.46 5.30 3.79
C GLY A 45 -0.41 5.64 2.73
N ASP A 46 0.48 4.69 2.43
CA ASP A 46 1.72 4.96 1.68
C ASP A 46 1.64 4.62 0.18
N ALA A 47 0.80 3.67 -0.24
CA ALA A 47 0.80 3.14 -1.62
C ALA A 47 0.33 4.13 -2.68
N ARG A 48 -0.44 5.15 -2.30
CA ARG A 48 -0.72 6.28 -3.20
C ARG A 48 0.40 7.31 -3.22
N ASN A 49 1.16 7.46 -2.13
CA ASN A 49 2.13 8.52 -2.01
C ASN A 49 3.41 8.18 -2.77
N SER A 50 3.99 6.99 -2.56
CA SER A 50 5.28 6.63 -3.17
C SER A 50 5.28 6.62 -4.71
N TYR A 51 4.23 6.09 -5.35
CA TYR A 51 4.17 6.06 -6.82
C TYR A 51 3.84 7.43 -7.41
N MET A 52 2.91 8.19 -6.81
CA MET A 52 2.60 9.55 -7.27
C MET A 52 3.73 10.55 -7.00
N GLU A 53 4.49 10.39 -5.91
CA GLU A 53 5.65 11.23 -5.58
C GLU A 53 6.75 11.06 -6.62
N SER A 54 7.06 9.82 -7.01
CA SER A 54 8.03 9.56 -8.08
C SER A 54 7.59 10.11 -9.46
N VAL A 55 6.28 10.11 -9.73
CA VAL A 55 5.72 10.67 -10.97
C VAL A 55 5.76 12.21 -10.95
N GLN A 56 5.44 12.84 -9.81
CA GLN A 56 5.48 14.29 -9.65
C GLN A 56 6.92 14.82 -9.78
N GLU A 57 7.90 14.18 -9.14
CA GLU A 57 9.32 14.55 -9.27
C GLU A 57 9.82 14.48 -10.72
N HIS A 58 9.37 13.47 -11.48
CA HIS A 58 9.72 13.33 -12.89
C HIS A 58 9.09 14.44 -13.75
N LEU A 59 7.82 14.79 -13.49
CA LEU A 59 7.13 15.86 -14.21
C LEU A 59 7.76 17.24 -13.92
N ASP A 60 8.11 17.52 -12.66
CA ASP A 60 8.73 18.78 -12.24
C ASP A 60 10.14 18.94 -12.82
N SER A 61 10.90 17.84 -12.91
CA SER A 61 12.22 17.82 -13.55
C SER A 61 12.14 18.05 -15.05
N LYS A 62 11.05 17.61 -15.71
CA LYS A 62 10.85 17.78 -17.14
C LYS A 62 10.50 19.23 -17.49
N ALA A 63 9.64 19.88 -16.69
CA ALA A 63 9.25 21.27 -16.88
C ALA A 63 10.45 22.24 -16.76
N LYS A 64 11.32 22.05 -15.76
CA LYS A 64 12.52 22.90 -15.57
C LYS A 64 13.51 22.85 -16.73
N ASN A 65 13.62 21.69 -17.38
CA ASN A 65 14.52 21.50 -18.52
C ASN A 65 13.99 22.12 -19.82
N GLU A 66 12.69 22.39 -19.93
CA GLU A 66 12.09 23.07 -21.09
C GLU A 66 12.19 24.60 -20.98
N GLU A 67 12.17 25.18 -19.78
CA GLU A 67 12.32 26.63 -19.55
C GLU A 67 13.76 27.15 -19.74
N THR A 68 14.78 26.28 -19.76
CA THR A 68 16.19 26.69 -19.90
C THR A 68 16.71 26.67 -21.35
N LYS A 69 15.82 26.46 -22.33
CA LYS A 69 16.17 26.31 -23.75
C LYS A 69 15.86 27.56 -24.60
N GLU A 70 15.81 28.75 -24.01
CA GLU A 70 15.67 30.04 -24.71
C GLU A 70 17.00 30.78 -24.79
#